data_AF-A0A7C9CZ50-F1
#
_entry.id   AF-A0A7C9CZ50-F1
#
_cell.length_a   1.000
_cell.length_b   1.000
_cell.length_c   1.000
_cell.angle_alpha   90.00
_cell.angle_beta   90.00
_cell.angle_gamma   90.00
#
_symmetry.space_group_name_H-M   'P 1'
#
loop_
_entity.id
_entity.type
_entity.pdbx_description
1 polymer ?
#
loop_
_entity_poly.entity_id
_entity_poly.type
_entity_poly.pdbx_seq_one_letter_code
_entity_poly.pdbx_strand_id
1 'polypeptide(L)'
;MLGQNPHRALAQLAQKYGPIMSLRLGQVPTIVVSSAQAAELFLKKHDAVFANRPMLLVWDHMVYGAKDVAFTPHEDYWRHVRKMCILHLLSAAKVAGFEGLRRAEIEGAMQRLAESAVARDAVDVGERVGELIEEITFKMLIGKGKVDKRY
;
A
#
# COMPACT_ATOMS: atom_id res chain seq x y z
N MET A 1 10.19 3.95 23.55
CA MET A 1 10.32 5.31 22.98
C MET A 1 9.23 5.67 21.97
N LEU A 2 8.83 4.79 21.05
CA LEU A 2 7.79 5.11 20.04
C LEU A 2 6.37 4.59 20.38
N GLY A 3 6.24 3.67 21.34
CA GLY A 3 4.95 3.15 21.82
C GLY A 3 4.15 2.39 20.77
N GLN A 4 2.86 2.18 21.03
CA GLN A 4 1.94 1.46 20.13
C GLN A 4 1.64 2.22 18.84
N ASN A 5 1.80 3.55 18.82
CA ASN A 5 1.51 4.41 17.67
C ASN A 5 2.76 5.20 17.25
N PRO A 6 3.75 4.55 16.60
CA PRO A 6 5.02 5.20 16.25
C PRO A 6 4.85 6.47 15.43
N HIS A 7 3.91 6.48 14.47
CA HIS A 7 3.65 7.65 13.62
C HIS A 7 3.21 8.89 14.41
N ARG A 8 2.41 8.72 15.49
CA ARG A 8 2.00 9.83 16.37
C ARG A 8 3.15 10.33 17.24
N ALA A 9 3.94 9.41 17.78
CA ALA A 9 5.13 9.76 18.56
C ALA A 9 6.14 10.54 17.71
N LEU A 10 6.38 10.12 16.47
CA LEU A 10 7.24 10.83 15.51
C LEU A 10 6.68 12.23 15.18
N ALA A 11 5.37 12.38 14.98
CA ALA A 11 4.77 13.69 14.75
C ALA A 11 4.98 14.64 15.95
N GLN A 12 4.83 14.15 17.18
CA GLN A 12 5.09 14.94 18.40
C GLN A 12 6.57 15.33 18.52
N LEU A 13 7.49 14.42 18.17
CA LEU A 13 8.92 14.73 18.15
C LEU A 13 9.24 15.81 17.11
N ALA A 14 8.62 15.76 15.93
CA ALA A 14 8.82 16.77 14.89
C ALA A 14 8.36 18.17 15.33
N GLN A 15 7.31 18.27 16.16
CA GLN A 15 6.90 19.56 16.75
C GLN A 15 7.98 20.16 17.65
N LYS A 16 8.81 19.32 18.29
CA LYS A 16 9.87 19.76 19.20
C LYS A 16 11.21 20.00 18.49
N TYR A 17 11.59 19.13 17.57
CA TYR A 17 12.93 19.12 16.95
C TYR A 17 12.95 19.64 15.51
N GLY A 18 11.78 19.90 14.93
CA GLY A 18 11.65 20.39 13.57
C GLY A 18 11.26 19.31 12.56
N PRO A 19 10.99 19.72 11.30
CA PRO A 19 10.40 18.87 10.27
C PRO A 19 11.37 17.86 9.64
N ILE A 20 12.67 17.98 9.92
CA ILE A 20 13.70 17.01 9.54
C ILE A 20 14.50 16.70 10.80
N MET A 21 14.45 15.46 11.26
CA MET A 21 15.10 15.04 12.50
C MET A 21 15.86 13.73 12.31
N SER A 22 17.00 13.62 13.00
CA SER A 22 17.80 12.40 13.04
C SER A 22 17.48 11.60 14.30
N LEU A 23 17.17 10.32 14.12
CA LEU A 23 16.84 9.36 15.17
C LEU A 23 17.65 8.08 14.97
N ARG A 24 17.80 7.28 16.02
CA ARG A 24 18.30 5.90 15.91
C ARG A 24 17.14 4.94 16.20
N LEU A 25 16.74 4.16 15.20
CA LEU A 25 15.75 3.10 15.33
C LEU A 25 16.48 1.78 15.58
N GLY A 26 16.67 1.46 16.87
CA GLY A 26 17.57 0.39 17.28
C GLY A 26 19.01 0.74 16.89
N GLN A 27 19.62 -0.10 16.04
CA GLN A 27 20.97 0.15 15.53
C GLN A 27 20.99 0.97 14.23
N VAL A 28 19.83 1.22 13.60
CA VAL A 28 19.72 1.86 12.30
C VAL A 28 19.59 3.38 12.46
N PRO A 29 20.54 4.19 11.96
CA PRO A 29 20.36 5.64 11.85
C PRO A 29 19.21 5.94 10.89
N THR A 30 18.33 6.87 11.24
CA THR A 30 17.13 7.17 10.46
C THR A 30 16.86 8.66 10.45
N ILE A 31 16.65 9.21 9.26
CA ILE A 31 16.13 10.55 9.08
C ILE A 31 14.62 10.47 8.95
N VAL A 32 13.91 11.23 9.78
CA VAL A 32 12.46 11.35 9.72
C VAL A 32 12.09 12.71 9.15
N VAL A 33 11.22 12.68 8.14
CA VAL A 33 10.72 13.86 7.43
C VAL A 33 9.24 14.03 7.77
N SER A 34 8.84 15.22 8.22
CA SER A 34 7.51 15.45 8.84
C SER A 34 6.85 16.75 8.40
N SER A 35 7.21 17.30 7.23
CA SER A 35 6.45 18.38 6.56
C SER A 35 6.32 18.12 5.07
N ALA A 36 5.29 18.70 4.45
CA ALA A 36 5.08 18.58 3.01
C ALA A 36 6.24 19.19 2.20
N GLN A 37 6.74 20.36 2.62
CA GLN A 37 7.87 21.04 1.97
C GLN A 37 9.14 20.18 2.04
N ALA A 38 9.41 19.57 3.20
CA ALA A 38 10.55 18.67 3.33
C ALA A 38 10.32 17.39 2.52
N ALA A 39 9.13 16.80 2.54
CA ALA A 39 8.82 15.61 1.73
C ALA A 39 9.01 15.88 0.23
N GLU A 40 8.64 17.06 -0.28
CA GLU A 40 8.88 17.44 -1.68
C GLU A 40 10.38 17.44 -2.05
N LEU A 41 11.26 17.86 -1.13
CA LEU A 41 12.70 17.82 -1.36
C LEU A 41 13.19 16.38 -1.58
N PHE A 42 12.72 15.42 -0.78
CA PHE A 42 13.19 14.03 -0.83
C PHE A 42 12.49 13.19 -1.89
N LEU A 43 11.19 13.39 -2.11
CA LEU A 43 10.36 12.53 -2.95
C LEU A 43 10.18 13.06 -4.38
N LYS A 44 10.65 14.28 -4.67
CA LYS A 44 10.53 14.90 -6.00
C LYS A 44 11.80 15.61 -6.44
N LYS A 45 12.33 16.55 -5.65
CA LYS A 45 13.50 17.34 -6.07
C LYS A 45 14.79 16.52 -6.12
N HIS A 46 14.96 15.62 -5.15
CA HIS A 46 16.13 14.75 -5.01
C HIS A 46 15.72 13.26 -4.99
N ASP A 47 14.62 12.92 -5.67
CA ASP A 47 14.02 11.59 -5.65
C ASP A 47 15.01 10.49 -6.05
N ALA A 48 15.82 10.71 -7.09
CA ALA A 48 16.82 9.74 -7.56
C ALA A 48 17.85 9.37 -6.48
N VAL A 49 18.19 10.29 -5.58
CA VAL A 49 19.13 10.04 -4.47
C VAL A 49 18.49 9.18 -3.38
N PHE A 50 17.20 9.38 -3.12
CA PHE A 50 16.46 8.72 -2.04
C PHE A 50 15.55 7.58 -2.53
N ALA A 51 15.63 7.22 -3.82
CA ALA A 51 14.74 6.22 -4.42
C ALA A 51 15.03 4.78 -3.93
N ASN A 52 16.25 4.52 -3.44
CA ASN A 52 16.63 3.19 -2.97
C ASN A 52 15.90 2.81 -1.68
N ARG A 53 15.68 1.50 -1.51
CA ARG A 53 15.04 0.92 -0.32
C ARG A 53 16.11 0.37 0.63
N PRO A 54 15.92 0.51 1.96
CA PRO A 54 16.78 -0.17 2.92
C PRO A 54 16.72 -1.69 2.69
N MET A 55 17.88 -2.31 2.47
CA MET A 55 17.97 -3.76 2.36
C MET A 55 17.83 -4.36 3.76
N LEU A 56 16.70 -5.02 4.01
CA LEU A 56 16.46 -5.74 5.24
C LEU A 56 16.48 -7.23 4.92
N LEU A 57 17.18 -8.03 5.72
CA LEU A 57 17.33 -9.48 5.52
C LEU A 57 15.97 -10.20 5.37
N VAL A 58 14.92 -9.68 6.01
CA VAL A 58 13.56 -10.20 5.87
C VAL A 58 13.05 -10.16 4.42
N TRP A 59 13.41 -9.12 3.65
CA TRP A 59 12.98 -9.00 2.27
C TRP A 59 13.70 -10.00 1.38
N ASP A 60 14.99 -10.25 1.60
CA ASP A 60 15.72 -11.26 0.81
C ASP A 60 15.02 -12.64 0.86
N HIS A 61 14.48 -13.00 2.02
CA HIS A 61 13.76 -14.25 2.21
C HIS A 61 12.28 -14.18 1.79
N MET A 62 11.57 -13.08 2.04
CA MET A 62 10.13 -12.97 1.76
C MET A 62 9.80 -12.69 0.28
N VAL A 63 10.66 -11.99 -0.45
CA VAL A 63 10.38 -11.51 -1.82
C VAL A 63 11.36 -12.07 -2.86
N TYR A 64 11.68 -13.36 -2.74
CA TYR A 64 12.52 -14.10 -3.71
C TYR A 64 13.82 -13.37 -4.09
N GLY A 65 14.55 -12.88 -3.08
CA GLY A 65 15.77 -12.09 -3.25
C GLY A 65 15.52 -10.63 -3.66
N ALA A 66 14.48 -10.00 -3.12
CA ALA A 66 14.13 -8.59 -3.35
C ALA A 66 13.97 -8.23 -4.84
N LYS A 67 13.33 -9.11 -5.63
CA LYS A 67 13.01 -8.89 -7.05
C LYS A 67 11.57 -8.44 -7.30
N ASP A 68 10.91 -7.89 -6.29
CA ASP A 68 9.55 -7.35 -6.39
C ASP A 68 9.54 -5.82 -6.65
N VAL A 69 8.42 -5.27 -7.10
CA VAL A 69 8.33 -3.84 -7.44
C VAL A 69 8.42 -2.89 -6.24
N ALA A 70 8.21 -3.36 -5.01
CA ALA A 70 8.16 -2.54 -3.80
C ALA A 70 9.51 -2.44 -3.08
N PHE A 71 10.29 -3.52 -3.04
CA PHE A 71 11.56 -3.60 -2.29
C PHE A 71 12.82 -3.75 -3.14
N THR A 72 12.72 -3.98 -4.46
CA THR A 72 13.91 -3.96 -5.34
C THR A 72 14.60 -2.59 -5.29
N PRO A 73 15.95 -2.53 -5.25
CA PRO A 73 16.72 -1.30 -5.44
C PRO A 73 16.35 -0.54 -6.73
N HIS A 74 16.56 0.78 -6.74
CA HIS A 74 16.20 1.66 -7.86
C HIS A 74 17.22 1.55 -9.02
N GLU A 75 17.21 0.42 -9.70
CA GLU A 75 18.09 0.10 -10.82
C GLU A 75 17.31 -0.12 -12.12
N ASP A 76 18.00 -0.46 -13.21
CA ASP A 76 17.39 -0.67 -14.53
C ASP A 76 16.28 -1.73 -14.50
N TYR A 77 16.48 -2.81 -13.73
CA TYR A 77 15.47 -3.85 -13.54
C TYR A 77 14.18 -3.28 -12.93
N TRP A 78 14.28 -2.53 -11.82
CA TRP A 78 13.12 -1.91 -11.18
C TRP A 78 12.41 -0.93 -12.11
N ARG A 79 13.17 -0.10 -12.85
CA ARG A 79 12.60 0.84 -13.83
C ARG A 79 11.81 0.09 -14.92
N HIS A 80 12.34 -1.02 -15.41
CA HIS A 80 11.69 -1.84 -16.41
C HIS A 80 10.39 -2.48 -15.89
N VAL A 81 10.44 -3.16 -14.74
CA VAL A 81 9.27 -3.80 -14.13
C VAL A 81 8.19 -2.77 -13.79
N ARG A 82 8.57 -1.63 -13.18
CA ARG A 82 7.64 -0.54 -12.88
C ARG A 82 6.95 -0.03 -14.14
N LYS A 83 7.69 0.17 -15.24
CA LYS A 83 7.12 0.59 -16.53
C LYS A 83 6.10 -0.44 -17.03
N MET A 84 6.40 -1.73 -16.95
CA MET A 84 5.47 -2.79 -17.34
C MET A 84 4.19 -2.78 -16.49
N CYS A 85 4.30 -2.65 -15.17
CA CYS A 85 3.14 -2.54 -14.28
C CYS A 85 2.26 -1.34 -14.63
N ILE A 86 2.87 -0.17 -14.86
CA ILE A 86 2.13 1.06 -15.20
C ILE A 86 1.40 0.90 -16.55
N LEU A 87 2.06 0.36 -17.57
CA LEU A 87 1.48 0.27 -18.91
C LEU A 87 0.39 -0.81 -19.00
N HIS A 88 0.60 -1.97 -18.38
CA HIS A 88 -0.22 -3.14 -18.61
C HIS A 88 -1.21 -3.47 -17.49
N LEU A 89 -0.95 -3.04 -16.25
CA LEU A 89 -1.81 -3.34 -15.10
C LEU A 89 -2.53 -2.08 -14.59
N LEU A 90 -1.82 -0.95 -14.52
CA LEU A 90 -2.31 0.27 -13.87
C LEU A 90 -2.57 1.43 -14.84
N SER A 91 -2.66 1.16 -16.14
CA SER A 91 -2.96 2.20 -17.13
C SER A 91 -4.41 2.65 -17.00
N ALA A 92 -4.69 3.90 -17.37
CA ALA A 92 -6.04 4.47 -17.29
C ALA A 92 -7.08 3.60 -18.03
N ALA A 93 -6.72 3.08 -19.21
CA ALA A 93 -7.57 2.17 -19.97
C ALA A 93 -7.86 0.86 -19.23
N LYS A 94 -6.85 0.26 -18.58
CA LYS A 94 -7.04 -0.96 -17.78
C LYS A 94 -7.90 -0.69 -16.54
N VAL A 95 -7.62 0.39 -15.82
CA VAL A 95 -8.40 0.78 -14.63
C VAL A 95 -9.87 1.04 -14.99
N ALA A 96 -10.12 1.73 -16.10
CA ALA A 96 -11.47 1.98 -16.62
C ALA A 96 -12.16 0.68 -17.08
N GLY A 97 -11.43 -0.23 -17.73
CA GLY A 97 -11.96 -1.53 -18.15
C GLY A 97 -12.50 -2.39 -17.00
N PHE A 98 -11.99 -2.22 -15.79
CA PHE A 98 -12.48 -2.90 -14.57
C PHE A 98 -13.56 -2.13 -13.80
N GLU A 99 -14.06 -1.01 -14.33
CA GLU A 99 -15.09 -0.21 -13.64
C GLU A 99 -16.36 -1.03 -13.37
N GLY A 100 -16.87 -1.74 -14.38
CA GLY A 100 -18.08 -2.56 -14.23
C GLY A 100 -17.94 -3.65 -13.16
N LEU A 101 -16.76 -4.28 -13.11
CA LEU A 101 -16.43 -5.28 -12.10
C LEU A 101 -16.45 -4.67 -10.70
N ARG A 102 -15.73 -3.56 -10.48
CA ARG A 102 -15.72 -2.88 -9.17
C ARG A 102 -17.11 -2.43 -8.75
N ARG A 103 -17.90 -1.90 -9.69
CA ARG A 103 -19.28 -1.48 -9.45
C ARG A 103 -20.14 -2.64 -8.96
N ALA A 104 -20.08 -3.79 -9.65
CA ALA A 104 -20.83 -4.98 -9.25
C ALA A 104 -20.44 -5.48 -7.85
N GLU A 105 -19.15 -5.52 -7.51
CA GLU A 105 -18.71 -5.94 -6.17
C GLU A 105 -19.17 -4.97 -5.07
N ILE A 106 -19.10 -3.66 -5.34
CA ILE A 106 -19.57 -2.62 -4.41
C ILE A 106 -21.09 -2.73 -4.21
N GLU A 107 -21.86 -2.88 -5.29
CA GLU A 107 -23.32 -3.06 -5.22
C GLU A 107 -23.68 -4.30 -4.39
N GLY A 108 -23.01 -5.42 -4.62
CA GLY A 108 -23.21 -6.63 -3.83
C GLY A 108 -22.83 -6.46 -2.35
N ALA A 109 -21.76 -5.72 -2.05
CA ALA A 109 -21.40 -5.40 -0.67
C ALA A 109 -22.44 -4.51 0.01
N MET A 110 -22.95 -3.50 -0.69
CA MET A 110 -24.01 -2.62 -0.19
C MET A 110 -25.30 -3.38 0.07
N GLN A 111 -25.66 -4.33 -0.79
CA GLN A 111 -26.82 -5.19 -0.58
C GLN A 111 -26.68 -6.02 0.71
N ARG A 112 -25.54 -6.68 0.93
CA ARG A 112 -25.28 -7.46 2.16
C ARG A 112 -25.34 -6.58 3.43
N LEU A 113 -24.85 -5.34 3.33
CA LEU A 113 -24.95 -4.34 4.39
C LEU A 113 -26.41 -3.94 4.65
N ALA A 114 -27.21 -3.73 3.62
CA ALA A 114 -28.63 -3.43 3.74
C ALA A 114 -29.42 -4.59 4.39
N GLU A 115 -29.12 -5.83 4.01
CA GLU A 115 -29.70 -7.03 4.62
C GLU A 115 -29.36 -7.12 6.12
N SER A 116 -28.09 -6.87 6.48
CA SER A 116 -27.65 -6.84 7.88
C SER A 116 -28.35 -5.71 8.67
N ALA A 117 -28.56 -4.54 8.04
CA ALA A 117 -29.28 -3.44 8.66
C ALA A 117 -30.77 -3.76 8.91
N VAL A 118 -31.43 -4.45 7.97
CA VAL A 118 -32.81 -4.94 8.15
C VAL A 118 -32.89 -5.96 9.29
N ALA A 119 -31.91 -6.88 9.36
CA ALA A 119 -31.79 -7.84 10.45
C ALA A 119 -31.42 -7.18 11.80
N ARG A 120 -30.96 -5.92 11.78
CA ARG A 120 -30.41 -5.17 12.93
C ARG A 120 -29.17 -5.83 13.53
N ASP A 121 -28.37 -6.47 12.68
CA ASP A 121 -27.13 -7.10 13.08
C ASP A 121 -26.01 -6.06 13.20
N ALA A 122 -25.16 -6.23 14.21
CA ALA A 122 -23.92 -5.48 14.30
C ALA A 122 -22.95 -5.96 13.22
N VAL A 123 -22.32 -5.03 12.50
CA VAL A 123 -21.40 -5.33 11.41
C VAL A 123 -20.03 -4.72 11.69
N ASP A 124 -18.97 -5.51 11.55
CA ASP A 124 -17.61 -5.00 11.47
C ASP A 124 -17.35 -4.44 10.06
N VAL A 125 -17.35 -3.12 9.93
CA VAL A 125 -17.14 -2.44 8.64
C VAL A 125 -15.71 -2.64 8.13
N GLY A 126 -14.72 -2.75 9.02
CA GLY A 126 -13.33 -2.97 8.64
C GLY A 126 -13.15 -4.32 7.96
N GLU A 127 -13.75 -5.36 8.53
CA GLU A 127 -13.79 -6.70 7.93
C GLU A 127 -14.48 -6.68 6.57
N ARG A 128 -15.69 -6.10 6.47
CA ARG A 128 -16.44 -6.05 5.19
C ARG A 128 -15.72 -5.30 4.08
N VAL A 129 -15.05 -4.19 4.40
CA VAL A 129 -14.24 -3.45 3.43
C VAL A 129 -13.01 -4.26 3.02
N GLY A 130 -12.38 -4.96 3.97
CA GLY A 130 -11.30 -5.90 3.69
C GLY A 130 -11.70 -6.98 2.69
N GLU A 131 -12.81 -7.67 2.95
CA GLU A 131 -13.38 -8.69 2.06
C GLU A 131 -13.67 -8.16 0.65
N LEU A 132 -14.25 -6.96 0.56
CA LEU A 132 -14.54 -6.30 -0.71
C LEU A 132 -13.26 -6.01 -1.52
N ILE A 133 -12.23 -5.46 -0.87
CA ILE A 133 -10.95 -5.15 -1.51
C ILE A 133 -10.27 -6.44 -1.99
N GLU A 134 -10.29 -7.50 -1.17
CA GLU A 134 -9.76 -8.80 -1.55
C GLU A 134 -10.48 -9.35 -2.79
N GLU A 135 -11.82 -9.39 -2.77
CA GLU A 135 -12.61 -9.96 -3.86
C GLU A 135 -12.41 -9.20 -5.19
N ILE A 136 -12.40 -7.86 -5.14
CA ILE A 136 -12.09 -7.01 -6.30
C ILE A 136 -10.69 -7.33 -6.82
N THR A 137 -9.69 -7.41 -5.91
CA THR A 137 -8.30 -7.65 -6.29
C THR A 137 -8.12 -9.02 -6.93
N PHE A 138 -8.71 -10.08 -6.34
CA PHE A 138 -8.65 -11.44 -6.88
C PHE A 138 -9.30 -11.53 -8.26
N LYS A 139 -10.50 -10.94 -8.43
CA LYS A 139 -11.18 -10.94 -9.73
C LYS A 139 -10.41 -10.14 -10.78
N MET A 140 -9.80 -9.01 -10.41
CA MET A 140 -8.99 -8.21 -11.34
C MET A 140 -7.69 -8.93 -11.75
N LEU A 141 -7.06 -9.69 -10.85
CA LEU A 141 -5.78 -10.37 -11.10
C LEU A 141 -5.93 -11.75 -11.74
N ILE A 142 -6.88 -12.56 -11.27
CA ILE A 142 -7.02 -13.98 -11.61
C ILE A 142 -8.25 -14.22 -12.51
N GLY A 143 -9.16 -13.25 -12.61
CA GLY A 143 -10.42 -13.40 -13.33
C GLY A 143 -11.48 -14.21 -12.58
N LYS A 144 -11.22 -14.59 -11.33
CA LYS A 144 -12.13 -15.37 -10.47
C LYS A 144 -12.21 -14.78 -9.06
N GLY A 145 -13.36 -15.00 -8.42
CA GLY A 145 -13.58 -14.64 -7.02
C GLY A 145 -12.86 -15.56 -6.05
N LYS A 146 -12.67 -15.12 -4.80
CA LYS A 146 -12.03 -15.91 -3.74
C LYS A 146 -12.83 -17.19 -3.42
N VAL A 147 -14.15 -17.18 -3.66
CA VAL A 147 -15.09 -18.26 -3.31
C VAL A 147 -15.50 -19.12 -4.53
N ASP A 148 -14.78 -19.06 -5.65
CA ASP A 148 -15.05 -19.96 -6.78
C ASP A 148 -14.49 -21.37 -6.51
N LYS A 149 -15.16 -22.11 -5.61
CA LYS A 149 -14.92 -23.53 -5.36
C LYS A 149 -15.44 -24.35 -6.55
N ARG A 150 -14.65 -24.43 -7.61
CA ARG A 150 -14.74 -25.51 -8.59
C ARG A 150 -13.46 -26.32 -8.59
N TYR A 151 -13.26 -27.09 -7.52
CA TYR A 151 -12.65 -28.43 -7.49
C TYR A 151 -13.18 -29.15 -6.27
#